data_AF-A0A1N7SW14-F1
#
_entry.id   AF-A0A1N7SW14-F1
#
_cell.length_a   1.000
_cell.length_b   1.000
_cell.length_c   1.000
_cell.angle_alpha   90.00
_cell.angle_beta   90.00
_cell.angle_gamma   90.00
#
_symmetry.space_group_name_H-M   'P 1'
#
loop_
_entity.id
_entity.type
_entity.pdbx_description
1 polymer ?
#
loop_
_entity_poly.entity_id
_entity_poly.type
_entity_poly.pdbx_seq_one_letter_code
_entity_poly.pdbx_strand_id
1 'polypeptide(L)'
;MHSLGLPQPFSNLIPIVEVPLSRSQGQTTGTVNPGFIWINRYGQFGIEAQIPVNRASGSHVGVLVQAHVFFDDIAPTTVGKPLFNW
;
A
#
# COMPACT_ATOMS: atom_id res chain seq x y z
N MET A 1 1.83 -17.07 -9.20
CA MET A 1 2.34 -15.68 -9.27
C MET A 1 3.55 -15.67 -10.20
N HIS A 2 3.48 -14.98 -11.34
CA HIS A 2 4.56 -14.97 -12.34
C HIS A 2 5.69 -14.06 -11.81
N SER A 3 6.81 -14.64 -11.39
CA SER A 3 7.95 -13.87 -10.88
C SER A 3 8.72 -13.30 -12.07
N LEU A 4 8.87 -11.97 -12.14
CA LEU A 4 9.48 -11.23 -13.26
C LEU A 4 11.00 -11.46 -13.43
N GLY A 5 11.58 -12.48 -12.80
CA GLY A 5 13.01 -12.80 -12.88
C GLY A 5 13.95 -11.75 -12.26
N LEU A 6 13.42 -10.79 -11.48
CA LEU A 6 14.21 -9.73 -10.86
C LEU A 6 14.99 -10.28 -9.65
N PRO A 7 16.28 -9.91 -9.49
CA PRO A 7 17.06 -10.28 -8.32
C PRO A 7 16.49 -9.62 -7.06
N GLN A 8 16.72 -10.24 -5.90
CA GLN A 8 16.36 -9.64 -4.61
C GLN A 8 17.06 -8.28 -4.43
N PRO A 9 16.38 -7.27 -3.86
CA PRO A 9 15.07 -7.35 -3.20
C PRO A 9 13.86 -7.18 -4.14
N PHE A 10 14.04 -6.87 -5.42
CA PHE A 10 12.96 -6.50 -6.34
C PHE A 10 12.10 -7.66 -6.85
N SER A 11 12.47 -8.91 -6.52
CA SER A 11 11.69 -10.11 -6.85
C SER A 11 10.23 -10.07 -6.34
N ASN A 12 9.97 -9.23 -5.34
CA ASN A 12 8.68 -9.12 -4.65
C ASN A 12 8.03 -7.74 -4.83
N LEU A 13 8.39 -7.04 -5.91
CA LEU A 13 7.82 -5.76 -6.25
C LEU A 13 6.55 -5.98 -7.10
N ILE A 14 5.42 -5.47 -6.60
CA ILE A 14 4.10 -5.61 -7.19
C ILE A 14 3.68 -4.25 -7.72
N PRO A 15 3.52 -4.08 -9.04
CA PRO A 15 2.91 -2.87 -9.59
C PRO A 15 1.43 -2.83 -9.22
N ILE A 16 0.95 -1.67 -8.79
CA ILE A 16 -0.45 -1.46 -8.44
C ILE A 16 -0.96 -0.12 -8.97
N VAL A 17 -2.28 -0.05 -9.12
CA VAL A 17 -3.00 1.20 -9.38
C VAL A 17 -4.23 1.21 -8.48
N GLU A 18 -4.28 2.15 -7.53
CA GLU A 18 -5.48 2.38 -6.72
C GLU A 18 -6.30 3.54 -7.29
N VAL A 19 -7.62 3.42 -7.27
CA VAL A 19 -8.52 4.47 -7.79
C VAL A 19 -9.60 4.80 -6.75
N PRO A 20 -9.23 5.43 -5.62
CA PRO A 20 -10.22 5.84 -4.63
C PRO A 20 -11.07 6.98 -5.19
N LEU A 21 -12.36 6.69 -5.37
CA LEU A 21 -13.36 7.65 -5.84
C LEU A 21 -14.41 7.88 -4.76
N SER A 22 -14.86 9.13 -4.66
CA SER A 22 -15.96 9.55 -3.81
C SER A 22 -16.82 10.56 -4.56
N ARG A 23 -18.02 10.85 -4.04
CA ARG A 23 -18.85 11.96 -4.52
C ARG A 23 -19.04 12.97 -3.41
N SER A 24 -18.74 14.23 -3.71
CA SER A 24 -18.92 15.37 -2.81
C SER A 24 -19.61 16.51 -3.57
N GLN A 25 -20.68 17.05 -3.00
CA GLN A 25 -21.45 18.18 -3.58
C GLN A 25 -21.82 17.99 -5.06
N GLY A 26 -22.22 16.77 -5.45
CA GLY A 26 -22.61 16.44 -6.82
C GLY A 26 -21.44 16.24 -7.80
N GLN A 27 -20.19 16.48 -7.37
CA GLN A 27 -18.99 16.21 -8.16
C GLN A 27 -18.36 14.88 -7.76
N THR A 28 -17.77 14.18 -8.74
CA THR A 28 -16.92 13.01 -8.45
C THR A 28 -15.54 13.52 -8.07
N THR A 29 -15.03 13.13 -6.92
CA THR A 29 -13.70 13.50 -6.42
C THR A 29 -12.89 12.25 -6.18
N GLY A 30 -11.58 12.29 -6.38
CA GLY A 30 -10.72 11.15 -6.10
C GLY A 30 -9.37 11.24 -6.79
N THR A 31 -8.62 10.16 -6.71
CA THR A 31 -7.27 10.11 -7.25
C THR A 31 -7.05 8.81 -8.01
N VAL A 32 -6.10 8.82 -8.93
CA VAL A 32 -5.52 7.62 -9.55
C VAL A 32 -4.11 7.51 -9.02
N ASN A 33 -3.82 6.39 -8.36
CA ASN A 33 -2.59 6.19 -7.63
C ASN A 33 -1.77 5.04 -8.22
N PRO A 34 -0.99 5.27 -9.29
CA PRO A 34 -0.06 4.26 -9.76
C PRO A 34 1.14 4.18 -8.82
N GLY A 35 1.61 2.98 -8.56
CA GLY A 35 2.76 2.77 -7.69
C GLY A 35 3.23 1.34 -7.61
N PHE A 36 4.07 1.11 -6.60
CA PHE A 36 4.68 -0.18 -6.36
C PHE A 36 4.60 -0.51 -4.88
N ILE A 37 4.25 -1.76 -4.58
CA ILE A 37 4.40 -2.35 -3.25
C ILE A 37 5.54 -3.35 -3.29
N TRP A 38 6.48 -3.20 -2.38
CA TRP A 38 7.48 -4.20 -2.10
C TRP A 38 7.09 -5.03 -0.87
N ILE A 39 7.06 -6.35 -1.01
CA ILE A 39 6.63 -7.26 0.06
C ILE A 39 7.79 -8.16 0.48
N ASN A 40 7.94 -8.40 1.78
CA ASN A 40 8.84 -9.40 2.31
C ASN A 40 8.18 -10.15 3.48
N ARG A 41 8.94 -11.04 4.13
CA ARG A 41 8.45 -11.84 5.27
C ARG A 41 8.07 -11.02 6.52
N TYR A 42 8.54 -9.79 6.63
CA TYR A 42 8.35 -8.91 7.79
C TYR A 42 7.26 -7.85 7.55
N GLY A 43 6.90 -7.59 6.29
CA GLY A 43 5.92 -6.56 5.97
C GLY A 43 5.88 -6.14 4.51
N GLN A 44 5.20 -5.03 4.27
CA GLN A 44 5.01 -4.41 2.96
C GLN A 44 5.37 -2.93 3.03
N PHE A 45 5.96 -2.42 1.96
CA PHE A 45 6.26 -1.00 1.79
C PHE A 45 5.78 -0.54 0.43
N GLY A 46 4.89 0.44 0.40
CA GLY A 46 4.27 0.98 -0.81
C GLY A 46 4.71 2.42 -1.07
N ILE A 47 4.89 2.76 -2.34
CA ILE A 47 5.01 4.15 -2.80
C ILE A 47 4.14 4.35 -4.04
N GLU A 48 3.35 5.42 -4.04
CA GLU A 48 2.41 5.75 -5.11
C GLU A 48 2.46 7.24 -5.42
N ALA A 49 2.30 7.59 -6.70
CA ALA A 49 1.92 8.94 -7.07
C ALA A 49 0.43 9.11 -6.79
N GLN A 50 -0.02 10.27 -6.31
CA GLN A 50 -1.43 10.55 -6.09
C GLN A 50 -1.90 11.60 -7.11
N ILE A 51 -2.55 11.16 -8.19
CA ILE A 51 -2.93 12.04 -9.30
C ILE A 51 -4.41 12.42 -9.17
N PRO A 52 -4.76 13.70 -8.98
CA PRO A 52 -6.15 14.11 -8.86
C PRO A 52 -6.89 13.91 -10.20
N VAL A 53 -8.08 13.28 -10.15
CA VAL A 53 -8.87 13.01 -11.38
C VAL A 53 -9.50 14.27 -11.98
N ASN A 54 -9.64 15.33 -11.17
CA ASN A 54 -10.11 16.63 -11.60
C ASN A 54 -9.75 17.72 -10.57
N ARG A 55 -10.06 18.98 -10.91
CA ARG A 55 -9.80 20.15 -10.06
C ARG A 55 -10.49 20.10 -8.70
N ALA A 56 -11.62 19.40 -8.59
CA ALA A 56 -12.34 19.23 -7.33
C ALA A 56 -11.65 18.24 -6.38
N SER A 57 -10.73 17.43 -6.91
CA SER A 57 -9.95 16.44 -6.16
C SER A 57 -8.59 16.97 -5.70
N GLY A 58 -8.08 18.02 -6.34
CA GLY A 58 -6.78 18.62 -6.05
C GLY A 58 -6.19 19.33 -7.28
N SER A 59 -5.16 20.14 -7.07
CA SER A 59 -4.50 20.92 -8.14
C SER A 59 -3.10 20.42 -8.50
N HIS A 60 -2.54 19.47 -7.73
CA HIS A 60 -1.17 18.99 -7.88
C HIS A 60 -1.11 17.49 -7.65
N VAL A 61 -0.06 16.86 -8.21
CA VAL A 61 0.26 15.45 -7.96
C VAL A 61 0.97 15.33 -6.60
N GLY A 62 0.49 14.43 -5.75
CA GLY A 62 1.11 14.10 -4.48
C GLY A 62 1.93 12.80 -4.54
N VAL A 63 2.54 12.44 -3.41
CA VAL A 63 3.17 11.13 -3.20
C VAL A 63 2.60 10.52 -1.91
N LEU A 64 2.20 9.26 -1.98
CA LEU A 64 1.75 8.47 -0.85
C LEU A 64 2.79 7.38 -0.55
N VAL A 65 3.17 7.26 0.71
CA VAL A 65 4.07 6.20 1.19
C VAL A 65 3.33 5.42 2.26
N GLN A 66 3.38 4.09 2.17
CA GLN A 66 2.70 3.18 3.08
C GLN A 66 3.68 2.15 3.65
N ALA A 67 3.56 1.85 4.94
CA ALA A 67 4.31 0.79 5.58
C ALA A 67 3.35 -0.10 6.38
N HIS A 68 3.33 -1.38 6.07
CA HIS A 68 2.55 -2.40 6.76
C HIS A 68 3.51 -3.41 7.37
N VAL A 69 3.36 -3.69 8.66
CA VAL A 69 4.26 -4.55 9.43
C VAL A 69 3.52 -5.80 9.89
N PHE A 70 4.08 -6.99 9.66
CA PHE A 70 3.51 -8.25 10.15
C PHE A 70 4.07 -8.55 11.54
N PHE A 71 3.22 -8.41 12.57
CA PHE A 71 3.67 -8.54 13.96
C PHE A 71 4.06 -9.96 14.36
N ASP A 72 3.43 -10.98 13.77
CA ASP A 72 3.71 -12.40 14.05
C ASP A 72 5.15 -12.79 13.69
N ASP A 73 5.75 -12.14 12.68
CA ASP A 73 7.11 -12.42 12.21
C ASP A 73 8.19 -11.52 12.85
N ILE A 74 7.81 -10.39 13.45
CA ILE A 74 8.75 -9.43 14.09
C ILE A 74 8.81 -9.58 15.60
N ALA A 75 7.73 -10.04 16.24
CA ALA A 75 7.68 -10.33 17.67
C ALA A 75 7.09 -11.73 17.94
N PRO A 76 7.68 -12.81 17.38
CA PRO A 76 7.11 -14.16 17.41
C PRO A 76 6.92 -14.71 18.84
N THR A 77 7.57 -14.10 19.84
CA THR A 77 7.48 -14.51 21.25
C THR A 77 6.77 -13.50 22.15
N THR A 78 6.26 -12.37 21.64
CA THR A 78 5.87 -11.22 22.47
C THR A 78 4.47 -10.66 22.19
N VAL A 79 4.01 -10.63 20.93
CA VAL A 79 2.67 -10.13 20.55
C VAL A 79 1.88 -11.29 19.95
N GLY A 80 0.65 -11.55 20.42
CA GLY A 80 -0.20 -12.66 19.94
C GLY A 80 -0.22 -13.91 20.81
N LYS A 81 0.53 -13.95 21.92
CA LYS A 81 0.36 -15.00 22.93
C LYS A 81 -1.01 -14.83 23.61
N PRO A 82 -1.82 -15.91 23.75
CA PRO A 82 -3.05 -15.85 24.52
C PRO A 82 -2.76 -15.29 25.92
N LEU A 83 -3.45 -14.21 26.31
CA LEU A 83 -3.32 -13.63 27.64
C LEU A 83 -3.90 -14.56 28.73
N PHE A 84 -4.73 -15.53 28.31
CA PHE A 84 -5.23 -16.58 29.18
C PHE A 84 -5.13 -17.92 28.45
N ASN A 85 -4.56 -18.91 29.14
CA ASN A 85 -4.57 -20.31 28.72
C ASN A 85 -5.55 -21.05 29.64
N TRP A 86 -6.73 -21.36 29.12
CA TRP A 86 -7.70 -22.25 29.76
C TRP A 86 -7.61 -23.59 29.02
#